data_AF-A0A959FMY9-F1
#
_entry.id   AF-A0A959FMY9-F1
#
_cell.length_a   1.000
_cell.length_b   1.000
_cell.length_c   1.000
_cell.angle_alpha   90.00
_cell.angle_beta   90.00
_cell.angle_gamma   90.00
#
_symmetry.space_group_name_H-M   'P 1'
#
loop_
_entity.id
_entity.type
_entity.pdbx_description
1 polymer ?
#
loop_
_entity_poly.entity_id
_entity_poly.type
_entity_poly.pdbx_seq_one_letter_code
_entity_poly.pdbx_strand_id
1 'polypeptide(L)'
;MRLTEKSTPAAGGYWRWLLPWVLILLWPADSWSQRAEFEFYTMEDGLAGNTVDGVVQDDRGMIWFLCMGKLHRFDGRNFVVFPTPVPGARGEAETLRSIATYQDSLLFLVGGKSLFLFNPHSGQWDLRHPPMFERTFFYEYVYPVTAGHLFLHIVREGGNGLQRSLFHFRGDTLTEIKVLQQQLSELHLAWSLQDPTGILHLAFSDRYQAVDEAGYIRREIIFPENCAPNCNYFLQYSPKMGLILLRNNQFYQLSSAQASLQEHPINRHLTGSNISLNRFLVQEDGSIWACGDHRNLVYYQADKDHLYNFQPELEFRFPVENDFNGLFEDNTGNIWLQSRLGLMKVTMKAYPFESYFTGRNRANSYFSFRGFAEDEAGLIYGAYYPGLVRIDPRRHQETVLEEDLGMPFGLHYQDGELWLNDGGRYDPRTGDLTVSPVSLPTFDADAGLYARDDQGQLWWVYNAKLYRLAGTGDQRNWELELPLPVSDMFGADVLYYAPSDQRLWIGFQSRLISYDPVRRMSRVFMPADVGAPLSRIMTIWEGPDEALWLGTDIGLIKFHPERGLLRHWTAAQGLPNDFVSGMLAEGDSCLWLGTNNGLSRFSPGNEQFVNFYAEDGLTDNEFNR
;
A
#
# COMPACT_ATOMS: atom_id res chain seq x y z
N MET A 1 -67.18 43.06 -19.86
CA MET A 1 -66.52 44.38 -19.72
C MET A 1 -65.15 44.10 -19.14
N ARG A 2 -64.11 44.35 -19.94
CA ARG A 2 -62.69 44.24 -19.56
C ARG A 2 -62.37 45.29 -18.49
N LEU A 3 -61.37 45.05 -17.65
CA LEU A 3 -60.12 45.82 -17.69
C LEU A 3 -59.08 45.27 -16.71
N THR A 4 -57.86 45.29 -17.21
CA THR A 4 -56.58 44.89 -16.65
C THR A 4 -55.98 45.99 -15.78
N GLU A 5 -55.06 45.56 -14.90
CA GLU A 5 -53.65 46.00 -14.83
C GLU A 5 -53.13 46.65 -13.53
N LYS A 6 -51.91 46.19 -13.20
CA LYS A 6 -50.84 46.72 -12.34
C LYS A 6 -50.80 46.31 -10.86
N SER A 7 -49.89 45.37 -10.58
CA SER A 7 -49.25 45.18 -9.27
C SER A 7 -47.73 45.20 -9.44
N THR A 8 -47.07 46.10 -8.72
CA THR A 8 -45.64 46.04 -8.34
C THR A 8 -45.48 45.14 -7.10
N PRO A 9 -44.34 44.47 -6.89
CA PRO A 9 -44.02 43.89 -5.59
C PRO A 9 -42.87 44.65 -4.90
N ALA A 10 -43.00 44.85 -3.59
CA ALA A 10 -41.89 45.13 -2.70
C ALA A 10 -41.98 44.24 -1.47
N ALA A 11 -40.82 43.64 -1.15
CA ALA A 11 -40.38 43.12 0.14
C ALA A 11 -41.23 42.04 0.82
N GLY A 12 -40.89 40.77 0.55
CA GLY A 12 -41.22 39.63 1.38
C GLY A 12 -40.09 39.31 2.36
N GLY A 13 -40.43 39.19 3.65
CA GLY A 13 -39.63 38.48 4.63
C GLY A 13 -40.10 37.04 4.82
N TYR A 14 -39.30 36.31 5.59
CA TYR A 14 -39.54 35.01 6.26
C TYR A 14 -39.16 33.72 5.50
N TRP A 15 -38.01 33.18 5.92
CA TRP A 15 -37.83 31.83 6.48
C TRP A 15 -38.78 30.73 6.00
N ARG A 16 -38.19 29.77 5.26
CA ARG A 16 -38.31 28.29 5.41
C ARG A 16 -38.14 27.63 4.05
N TRP A 17 -36.98 27.01 3.82
CA TRP A 17 -36.87 25.68 3.22
C TRP A 17 -35.55 25.06 3.70
N LEU A 18 -35.69 24.10 4.62
CA LEU A 18 -34.70 23.09 4.95
C LEU A 18 -34.63 22.10 3.79
N LEU A 19 -33.44 21.90 3.23
CA LEU A 19 -32.78 20.59 3.11
C LEU A 19 -31.45 20.81 2.37
N PRO A 20 -30.32 20.34 2.93
CA PRO A 20 -29.00 20.63 2.40
C PRO A 20 -28.67 19.70 1.24
N TRP A 21 -28.01 20.23 0.23
CA TRP A 21 -27.25 19.45 -0.74
C TRP A 21 -26.00 18.90 -0.06
N VAL A 22 -26.18 17.89 0.81
CA VAL A 22 -25.10 16.97 1.20
C VAL A 22 -25.18 15.80 0.23
N LEU A 23 -24.68 16.03 -0.99
CA LEU A 23 -24.17 14.93 -1.81
C LEU A 23 -22.69 14.80 -1.44
N ILE A 24 -22.44 14.16 -0.30
CA ILE A 24 -21.15 13.47 -0.12
C ILE A 24 -21.22 12.32 -1.10
N LEU A 25 -20.61 12.50 -2.27
CA LEU A 25 -20.08 11.37 -3.01
C LEU A 25 -19.01 10.75 -2.11
N LEU A 26 -19.42 9.76 -1.33
CA LEU A 26 -18.53 8.71 -0.86
C LEU A 26 -18.10 7.95 -2.12
N TRP A 27 -17.20 8.55 -2.90
CA TRP A 27 -16.36 7.74 -3.76
C TRP A 27 -15.46 6.95 -2.82
N PRO A 28 -15.37 5.62 -2.94
CA PRO A 28 -14.25 4.95 -2.33
C PRO A 28 -13.00 5.59 -2.95
N ALA A 29 -12.20 6.23 -2.11
CA ALA A 29 -10.82 6.55 -2.41
C ALA A 29 -10.07 5.22 -2.51
N ASP A 30 -10.30 4.48 -3.59
CA ASP A 30 -9.48 3.34 -4.00
C ASP A 30 -8.23 3.88 -4.69
N SER A 31 -7.49 4.71 -3.97
CA SER A 31 -6.18 5.20 -4.38
C SER A 31 -5.12 4.88 -3.32
N TRP A 32 -5.38 3.82 -2.54
CA TRP A 32 -4.32 3.16 -1.82
C TRP A 32 -3.35 2.58 -2.85
N SER A 33 -2.13 3.10 -2.88
CA SER A 33 -1.05 2.44 -3.61
C SER A 33 -0.74 1.16 -2.83
N GLN A 34 -1.34 0.05 -3.26
CA GLN A 34 -0.98 -1.26 -2.74
C GLN A 34 0.42 -1.57 -3.26
N ARG A 35 1.36 -1.74 -2.33
CA ARG A 35 2.73 -2.13 -2.65
C ARG A 35 3.01 -3.44 -1.94
N ALA A 36 3.63 -4.36 -2.68
CA ALA A 36 4.17 -5.57 -2.09
C ALA A 36 5.48 -5.23 -1.39
N GLU A 37 5.61 -5.60 -0.12
CA GLU A 37 6.88 -5.64 0.58
C GLU A 37 7.44 -7.05 0.59
N PHE A 38 8.76 -7.15 0.40
CA PHE A 38 9.48 -8.40 0.33
C PHE A 38 10.46 -8.50 1.48
N GLU A 39 10.25 -9.47 2.36
CA GLU A 39 11.20 -9.86 3.41
C GLU A 39 11.82 -11.20 3.05
N PHE A 40 13.14 -11.33 3.17
CA PHE A 40 13.85 -12.57 2.84
C PHE A 40 14.48 -13.15 4.10
N TYR A 41 14.28 -14.45 4.32
CA TYR A 41 14.78 -15.18 5.47
C TYR A 41 15.71 -16.31 5.01
N THR A 42 16.89 -16.37 5.64
CA THR A 42 17.98 -17.28 5.30
C THR A 42 18.52 -17.98 6.55
N MET A 43 19.67 -18.66 6.41
CA MET A 43 20.40 -19.20 7.56
C MET A 43 20.81 -18.14 8.58
N GLU A 44 21.04 -16.89 8.15
CA GLU A 44 21.41 -15.80 9.06
C GLU A 44 20.25 -15.41 10.00
N ASP A 45 19.02 -15.67 9.57
CA ASP A 45 17.79 -15.39 10.33
C ASP A 45 17.36 -16.56 11.23
N GLY A 46 18.10 -17.68 11.20
CA GLY A 46 17.86 -18.84 12.05
C GLY A 46 17.26 -20.06 11.35
N LEU A 47 17.09 -20.04 10.02
CA LEU A 47 16.78 -21.25 9.27
C LEU A 47 17.96 -22.22 9.26
N ALA A 48 17.70 -23.52 9.26
CA ALA A 48 18.76 -24.53 9.20
C ALA A 48 19.46 -24.64 7.83
N GLY A 49 18.91 -23.98 6.80
CA GLY A 49 19.40 -24.00 5.44
C GLY A 49 18.55 -23.13 4.52
N ASN A 50 18.82 -23.22 3.22
CA ASN A 50 18.17 -22.40 2.20
C ASN A 50 17.06 -23.14 1.45
N THR A 51 16.87 -24.43 1.69
CA THR A 51 15.80 -25.22 1.06
C THR A 51 14.72 -25.48 2.09
N VAL A 52 13.52 -24.97 1.80
CA VAL A 52 12.31 -25.27 2.58
C VAL A 52 11.42 -26.19 1.76
N ASP A 53 11.13 -27.34 2.35
CA ASP A 53 10.40 -28.45 1.71
C ASP A 53 8.90 -28.43 2.06
N GLY A 54 8.51 -27.71 3.11
CA GLY A 54 7.12 -27.65 3.55
C GLY A 54 6.85 -26.49 4.50
N VAL A 55 5.63 -25.95 4.43
CA VAL A 55 5.12 -24.88 5.28
C VAL A 55 3.67 -25.18 5.62
N VAL A 56 3.30 -25.03 6.89
CA VAL A 56 1.92 -25.14 7.37
C VAL A 56 1.68 -24.14 8.50
N GLN A 57 0.43 -23.82 8.77
CA GLN A 57 0.03 -23.04 9.93
C GLN A 57 -0.90 -23.88 10.82
N ASP A 58 -0.62 -23.93 12.11
CA ASP A 58 -1.44 -24.66 13.07
C ASP A 58 -2.72 -23.89 13.46
N ASP A 59 -3.60 -24.55 14.21
CA ASP A 59 -4.88 -24.01 14.67
C ASP A 59 -4.75 -22.83 15.66
N ARG A 60 -3.54 -22.56 16.16
CA ARG A 60 -3.21 -21.39 17.00
C ARG A 60 -2.57 -20.26 16.20
N GLY A 61 -2.39 -20.44 14.89
CA GLY A 61 -1.82 -19.45 13.99
C GLY A 61 -0.29 -19.45 13.94
N MET A 62 0.40 -20.42 14.56
CA MET A 62 1.85 -20.52 14.44
C MET A 62 2.24 -21.12 13.09
N ILE A 63 3.25 -20.54 12.45
CA ILE A 63 3.73 -21.04 11.15
C ILE A 63 4.91 -21.98 11.39
N TRP A 64 4.85 -23.15 10.76
CA TRP A 64 5.84 -24.21 10.87
C TRP A 64 6.48 -24.48 9.52
N PHE A 65 7.80 -24.61 9.53
CA PHE A 65 8.60 -24.83 8.34
C PHE A 65 9.44 -26.08 8.47
N LEU A 66 9.49 -26.85 7.38
CA LEU A 66 10.45 -27.93 7.22
C LEU A 66 11.60 -27.44 6.36
N CYS A 67 12.78 -27.29 6.94
CA CYS A 67 13.97 -26.78 6.26
C CYS A 67 15.16 -27.72 6.48
N MET A 68 15.73 -28.25 5.40
CA MET A 68 16.84 -29.21 5.44
C MET A 68 16.60 -30.39 6.40
N GLY A 69 15.37 -30.91 6.43
CA GLY A 69 14.98 -32.02 7.30
C GLY A 69 14.82 -31.66 8.79
N LYS A 70 14.88 -30.39 9.15
CA LYS A 70 14.65 -29.89 10.52
C LYS A 70 13.35 -29.09 10.60
N LEU A 71 12.65 -29.26 11.71
CA LEU A 71 11.41 -28.54 12.01
C LEU A 71 11.73 -27.18 12.63
N HIS A 72 11.12 -26.14 12.08
CA HIS A 72 11.20 -24.77 12.59
C HIS A 72 9.80 -24.26 12.88
N ARG A 73 9.68 -23.41 13.90
CA ARG A 73 8.49 -22.59 14.14
C ARG A 73 8.88 -21.13 14.00
N PHE A 74 8.08 -20.34 13.30
CA PHE A 74 8.24 -18.90 13.25
C PHE A 74 7.32 -18.23 14.26
N ASP A 75 7.88 -17.38 15.12
CA ASP A 75 7.14 -16.69 16.19
C ASP A 75 6.71 -15.26 15.83
N GLY A 76 6.82 -14.90 14.55
CA GLY A 76 6.59 -13.55 14.06
C GLY A 76 7.89 -12.74 13.87
N ARG A 77 9.00 -13.18 14.47
CA ARG A 77 10.30 -12.52 14.31
C ARG A 77 11.47 -13.48 14.11
N ASN A 78 11.48 -14.62 14.79
CA ASN A 78 12.60 -15.56 14.80
C ASN A 78 12.14 -16.97 14.43
N PHE A 79 13.06 -17.74 13.84
CA PHE A 79 12.89 -19.18 13.65
C PHE A 79 13.43 -19.94 14.86
N VAL A 80 12.55 -20.70 15.49
CA VAL A 80 12.90 -21.61 16.59
C VAL A 80 13.02 -23.02 16.04
N VAL A 81 14.21 -23.61 16.11
CA VAL A 81 14.46 -24.99 15.70
C VAL A 81 13.95 -25.95 16.77
N PHE A 82 13.13 -26.93 16.37
CA PHE A 82 12.62 -27.96 17.26
C PHE A 82 13.47 -29.24 17.18
N PRO A 83 13.74 -29.90 18.32
CA PRO A 83 14.42 -31.18 18.32
C PRO A 83 13.62 -32.22 17.54
N THR A 84 14.28 -32.96 16.65
CA THR A 84 13.74 -34.15 16.00
C THR A 84 14.20 -35.39 16.78
N PRO A 85 13.34 -36.05 17.55
CA PRO A 85 13.73 -37.25 18.27
C PRO A 85 13.56 -38.44 17.33
N VAL A 86 14.67 -39.08 16.95
CA VAL A 86 14.57 -40.46 16.45
C VAL A 86 15.53 -41.42 17.17
N PRO A 87 15.46 -41.61 18.51
CA PRO A 87 16.07 -42.76 19.15
C PRO A 87 15.21 -44.01 18.86
N GLY A 88 15.60 -44.82 17.87
CA GLY A 88 14.95 -46.11 17.58
C GLY A 88 14.80 -46.49 16.11
N ALA A 89 15.01 -45.56 15.16
CA ALA A 89 15.09 -45.90 13.73
C ALA A 89 16.37 -46.69 13.47
N ARG A 90 16.24 -47.99 13.21
CA ARG A 90 17.38 -48.83 12.84
C ARG A 90 17.83 -48.48 11.42
N GLY A 91 18.82 -47.60 11.31
CA GLY A 91 19.65 -47.42 10.11
C GLY A 91 19.42 -46.11 9.35
N GLU A 92 20.47 -45.29 9.33
CA GLU A 92 20.60 -43.95 8.68
C GLU A 92 19.74 -42.84 9.28
N ALA A 93 20.29 -41.61 9.29
CA ALA A 93 19.65 -40.44 9.88
C ALA A 93 18.38 -40.08 9.09
N GLU A 94 17.22 -40.57 9.54
CA GLU A 94 15.95 -40.32 8.88
C GLU A 94 15.59 -38.83 8.99
N THR A 95 15.64 -38.12 7.86
CA THR A 95 15.24 -36.71 7.78
C THR A 95 13.73 -36.59 7.66
N LEU A 96 13.16 -35.52 8.24
CA LEU A 96 11.78 -35.13 7.98
C LEU A 96 11.63 -34.77 6.49
N ARG A 97 10.57 -35.26 5.82
CA ARG A 97 10.38 -35.07 4.37
C ARG A 97 9.16 -34.25 4.00
N SER A 98 8.09 -34.37 4.76
CA SER A 98 6.83 -33.68 4.51
C SER A 98 6.16 -33.35 5.83
N ILE A 99 5.34 -32.30 5.81
CA ILE A 99 4.63 -31.76 6.96
C ILE A 99 3.19 -31.43 6.55
N ALA A 100 2.24 -31.82 7.39
CA ALA A 100 0.83 -31.45 7.25
C ALA A 100 0.21 -31.21 8.63
N THR A 101 -0.87 -30.45 8.68
CA THR A 101 -1.69 -30.33 9.89
C THR A 101 -2.62 -31.54 10.04
N TYR A 102 -2.73 -32.08 11.25
CA TYR A 102 -3.63 -33.18 11.60
C TYR A 102 -4.21 -32.97 13.00
N GLN A 103 -5.50 -32.65 13.09
CA GLN A 103 -6.16 -32.25 14.34
C GLN A 103 -5.39 -31.10 15.02
N ASP A 104 -5.00 -31.30 16.28
CA ASP A 104 -4.20 -30.39 17.11
C ASP A 104 -2.69 -30.63 16.98
N SER A 105 -2.28 -31.46 16.02
CA SER A 105 -0.92 -31.97 15.86
C SER A 105 -0.40 -31.73 14.43
N LEU A 106 0.90 -31.88 14.24
CA LEU A 106 1.55 -31.88 12.94
C LEU A 106 1.89 -33.32 12.56
N LEU A 107 1.44 -33.77 11.38
CA LEU A 107 1.83 -35.07 10.85
C LEU A 107 3.11 -34.92 10.02
N PHE A 108 4.06 -35.81 10.31
CA PHE A 108 5.30 -35.97 9.57
C PHE A 108 5.41 -37.37 8.98
N LEU A 109 5.90 -37.42 7.74
CA LEU A 109 6.46 -38.64 7.18
C LEU A 109 7.98 -38.58 7.29
N VAL A 110 8.55 -39.61 7.91
CA VAL A 110 9.96 -39.67 8.32
C VAL A 110 10.63 -40.85 7.60
N GLY A 111 11.75 -40.56 6.92
CA GLY A 111 12.52 -41.57 6.18
C GLY A 111 11.75 -42.29 5.06
N GLY A 112 10.59 -41.78 4.67
CA GLY A 112 9.66 -42.40 3.73
C GLY A 112 9.05 -43.73 4.17
N LYS A 113 9.08 -44.01 5.48
CA LYS A 113 8.72 -45.32 6.03
C LYS A 113 7.75 -45.21 7.20
N SER A 114 7.93 -44.20 8.05
CA SER A 114 7.24 -44.09 9.34
C SER A 114 6.41 -42.82 9.44
N LEU A 115 5.19 -42.95 9.95
CA LEU A 115 4.31 -41.81 10.22
C LEU A 115 4.42 -41.40 11.69
N PHE A 116 4.69 -40.12 11.93
CA PHE A 116 4.75 -39.53 13.25
C PHE A 116 3.77 -38.38 13.39
N LEU A 117 3.15 -38.26 14.56
CA LEU A 117 2.49 -37.04 14.99
C LEU A 117 3.41 -36.30 15.96
N PHE A 118 3.60 -35.02 15.71
CA PHE A 118 4.25 -34.10 16.62
C PHE A 118 3.17 -33.20 17.22
N ASN A 119 3.07 -33.20 18.54
CA ASN A 119 2.18 -32.30 19.23
C ASN A 119 2.88 -30.95 19.45
N PRO A 120 2.45 -29.86 18.77
CA PRO A 120 3.11 -28.56 18.83
C PRO A 120 3.05 -27.92 20.21
N HIS A 121 2.14 -28.36 21.09
CA HIS A 121 1.99 -27.82 22.44
C HIS A 121 2.95 -28.47 23.45
N SER A 122 3.02 -29.79 23.46
CA SER A 122 3.86 -30.54 24.39
C SER A 122 5.28 -30.76 23.87
N GLY A 123 5.50 -30.59 22.56
CA GLY A 123 6.76 -30.93 21.90
C GLY A 123 7.02 -32.44 21.80
N GLN A 124 6.02 -33.27 22.09
CA GLN A 124 6.14 -34.73 22.05
C GLN A 124 5.90 -35.28 20.66
N TRP A 125 6.60 -36.38 20.36
CA TRP A 125 6.50 -37.11 19.11
C TRP A 125 5.91 -38.49 19.38
N ASP A 126 4.85 -38.84 18.66
CA ASP A 126 4.17 -40.12 18.72
C ASP A 126 4.35 -40.88 17.40
N LEU A 127 4.93 -42.08 17.45
CA LEU A 127 4.94 -42.98 16.31
C LEU A 127 3.53 -43.52 16.07
N ARG A 128 2.95 -43.23 14.91
CA ARG A 128 1.60 -43.69 14.53
C ARG A 128 1.61 -44.91 13.63
N HIS A 129 2.63 -45.02 12.77
CA HIS A 129 2.78 -46.20 11.94
C HIS A 129 4.26 -46.55 11.76
N PRO A 130 4.67 -47.81 12.03
CA PRO A 130 6.05 -48.27 11.82
C PRO A 130 6.40 -48.34 10.32
N PRO A 131 7.69 -48.59 9.96
CA PRO A 131 8.15 -48.68 8.58
C PRO A 131 7.25 -49.55 7.69
N MET A 132 6.64 -48.94 6.68
CA MET A 132 5.77 -49.66 5.74
C MET A 132 6.54 -50.46 4.71
N PHE A 133 7.76 -50.04 4.34
CA PHE A 133 8.53 -50.58 3.21
C PHE A 133 10.04 -50.61 3.50
N GLU A 134 10.76 -51.51 2.83
CA GLU A 134 12.21 -51.61 2.95
C GLU A 134 12.96 -50.44 2.27
N ARG A 135 12.44 -49.89 1.16
CA ARG A 135 12.97 -48.72 0.41
C ARG A 135 11.84 -47.90 -0.25
N THR A 136 11.94 -46.58 -0.20
CA THR A 136 10.98 -45.60 -0.77
C THR A 136 11.73 -44.45 -1.47
N PHE A 137 11.13 -43.86 -2.52
CA PHE A 137 11.78 -42.83 -3.36
C PHE A 137 10.91 -41.54 -3.48
N PHE A 138 11.53 -40.41 -3.15
CA PHE A 138 11.51 -39.08 -3.80
C PHE A 138 10.27 -38.17 -3.82
N TYR A 139 9.02 -38.64 -3.69
CA TYR A 139 7.89 -37.70 -3.63
C TYR A 139 6.81 -38.19 -2.70
N GLU A 140 6.65 -37.49 -1.59
CA GLU A 140 5.70 -37.81 -0.54
C GLU A 140 4.89 -36.57 -0.23
N TYR A 141 3.64 -36.57 -0.70
CA TYR A 141 2.72 -35.50 -0.40
C TYR A 141 1.70 -36.01 0.61
N VAL A 142 1.64 -35.32 1.73
CA VAL A 142 0.60 -35.49 2.74
C VAL A 142 -0.41 -34.39 2.52
N TYR A 143 -1.65 -34.75 2.19
CA TYR A 143 -2.71 -33.76 2.00
C TYR A 143 -3.70 -33.82 3.17
N PRO A 144 -3.89 -32.72 3.91
CA PRO A 144 -4.96 -32.64 4.88
C PRO A 144 -6.33 -32.70 4.21
N VAL A 145 -7.21 -33.58 4.69
CA VAL A 145 -8.59 -33.77 4.19
C VAL A 145 -9.55 -32.92 5.02
N THR A 146 -9.49 -33.15 6.32
CA THR A 146 -10.20 -32.50 7.43
C THR A 146 -9.37 -32.77 8.69
N ALA A 147 -9.76 -32.20 9.84
CA ALA A 147 -9.02 -32.41 11.08
C ALA A 147 -8.68 -33.90 11.34
N GLY A 148 -9.52 -34.88 10.98
CA GLY A 148 -9.32 -36.30 11.33
C GLY A 148 -8.83 -37.27 10.24
N HIS A 149 -8.61 -36.82 9.01
CA HIS A 149 -8.36 -37.70 7.84
C HIS A 149 -7.24 -37.15 6.96
N LEU A 150 -6.42 -38.03 6.38
CA LEU A 150 -5.31 -37.68 5.47
C LEU A 150 -5.23 -38.66 4.29
N PHE A 151 -4.91 -38.17 3.09
CA PHE A 151 -4.44 -39.03 2.00
C PHE A 151 -2.94 -38.90 1.82
N LEU A 152 -2.29 -40.04 1.59
CA LEU A 152 -0.86 -40.17 1.41
C LEU A 152 -0.59 -40.78 0.03
N HIS A 153 0.09 -40.03 -0.82
CA HIS A 153 0.62 -40.57 -2.06
C HIS A 153 2.07 -40.99 -1.83
N ILE A 154 2.35 -42.29 -1.99
CA ILE A 154 3.66 -42.89 -1.75
C ILE A 154 4.19 -43.50 -3.04
N VAL A 155 5.42 -43.13 -3.42
CA VAL A 155 6.14 -43.67 -4.57
C VAL A 155 7.29 -44.56 -4.10
N ARG A 156 7.35 -45.80 -4.59
CA ARG A 156 8.36 -46.80 -4.21
C ARG A 156 9.07 -47.38 -5.43
N GLU A 157 10.28 -47.87 -5.25
CA GLU A 157 11.01 -48.62 -6.28
C GLU A 157 10.65 -50.12 -6.17
N GLY A 158 10.10 -50.69 -7.23
CA GLY A 158 9.87 -52.13 -7.36
C GLY A 158 10.82 -52.75 -8.39
N GLY A 159 10.87 -54.09 -8.44
CA GLY A 159 11.74 -54.82 -9.38
C GLY A 159 11.52 -54.51 -10.88
N ASN A 160 10.41 -53.85 -11.23
CA ASN A 160 10.04 -53.44 -12.59
C ASN A 160 9.88 -51.91 -12.76
N GLY A 161 10.42 -51.09 -11.85
CA GLY A 161 10.33 -49.61 -11.90
C GLY A 161 9.53 -48.98 -10.76
N LEU A 162 9.15 -47.71 -10.90
CA LEU A 162 8.42 -46.95 -9.88
C LEU A 162 6.98 -47.47 -9.72
N GLN A 163 6.59 -47.79 -8.50
CA GLN A 163 5.22 -48.13 -8.11
C GLN A 163 4.63 -47.00 -7.28
N ARG A 164 3.42 -46.57 -7.62
CA ARG A 164 2.67 -45.53 -6.91
C ARG A 164 1.51 -46.18 -6.17
N SER A 165 1.32 -45.79 -4.92
CA SER A 165 0.21 -46.25 -4.08
C SER A 165 -0.41 -45.05 -3.38
N LEU A 166 -1.73 -45.08 -3.25
CA LEU A 166 -2.51 -44.07 -2.54
C LEU A 166 -3.07 -44.70 -1.26
N PHE A 167 -2.85 -44.06 -0.13
CA PHE A 167 -3.32 -44.52 1.18
C PHE A 167 -4.25 -43.48 1.81
N HIS A 168 -5.23 -43.97 2.56
CA HIS A 168 -6.08 -43.20 3.43
C HIS A 168 -5.68 -43.47 4.88
N PHE A 169 -5.28 -42.42 5.60
CA PHE A 169 -4.96 -42.43 7.02
C PHE A 169 -6.09 -41.80 7.83
N ARG A 170 -6.65 -42.57 8.77
CA ARG A 170 -7.76 -42.14 9.63
C ARG A 170 -7.60 -42.69 11.03
N GLY A 171 -7.63 -41.81 12.03
CA GLY A 171 -7.31 -42.16 13.42
C GLY A 171 -5.87 -42.65 13.51
N ASP A 172 -5.70 -43.96 13.68
CA ASP A 172 -4.39 -44.62 13.69
C ASP A 172 -4.27 -45.71 12.62
N THR A 173 -5.21 -45.77 11.67
CA THR A 173 -5.23 -46.81 10.63
C THR A 173 -4.84 -46.23 9.28
N LEU A 174 -3.91 -46.91 8.60
CA LEU A 174 -3.51 -46.62 7.24
C LEU A 174 -4.02 -47.73 6.30
N THR A 175 -4.82 -47.35 5.30
CA THR A 175 -5.43 -48.28 4.34
C THR A 175 -5.09 -47.91 2.90
N GLU A 176 -4.62 -48.88 2.10
CA GLU A 176 -4.31 -48.68 0.67
C GLU A 176 -5.59 -48.70 -0.18
N ILE A 177 -5.72 -47.72 -1.10
CA ILE A 177 -6.83 -47.60 -2.04
C ILE A 177 -6.50 -48.39 -3.31
N LYS A 178 -6.81 -49.69 -3.28
CA LYS A 178 -6.43 -50.62 -4.35
C LYS A 178 -7.15 -50.41 -5.68
N VAL A 179 -8.31 -49.76 -5.68
CA VAL A 179 -9.15 -49.55 -6.87
C VAL A 179 -8.40 -48.79 -7.97
N LEU A 180 -7.50 -47.87 -7.59
CA LEU A 180 -6.74 -47.03 -8.52
C LEU A 180 -5.33 -47.58 -8.84
N GLN A 181 -4.94 -48.71 -8.25
CA GLN A 181 -3.55 -49.19 -8.29
C GLN A 181 -3.05 -49.45 -9.72
N GLN A 182 -3.91 -49.99 -10.59
CA GLN A 182 -3.55 -50.22 -11.98
C GLN A 182 -3.31 -48.90 -12.72
N GLN A 183 -4.23 -47.92 -12.60
CA GLN A 183 -4.06 -46.61 -13.23
C GLN A 183 -2.82 -45.87 -12.72
N LEU A 184 -2.56 -45.90 -11.41
CA LEU A 184 -1.37 -45.28 -10.82
C LEU A 184 -0.05 -45.92 -11.30
N SER A 185 -0.09 -47.16 -11.79
CA SER A 185 1.06 -47.84 -12.39
C SER A 185 1.25 -47.53 -13.88
N GLU A 186 0.18 -47.21 -14.60
CA GLU A 186 0.19 -46.96 -16.04
C GLU A 186 0.30 -45.45 -16.38
N LEU A 187 -0.25 -44.59 -15.53
CA LEU A 187 -0.35 -43.15 -15.74
C LEU A 187 0.53 -42.38 -14.75
N HIS A 188 1.13 -41.29 -15.23
CA HIS A 188 1.90 -40.38 -14.38
C HIS A 188 0.94 -39.43 -13.64
N LEU A 189 0.74 -39.68 -12.34
CA LEU A 189 0.05 -38.73 -11.45
C LEU A 189 0.98 -37.53 -11.19
N ALA A 190 0.63 -36.38 -11.77
CA ALA A 190 1.40 -35.15 -11.65
C ALA A 190 1.07 -34.38 -10.36
N TRP A 191 -0.21 -34.34 -9.98
CA TRP A 191 -0.66 -33.64 -8.78
C TRP A 191 -1.92 -34.28 -8.21
N SER A 192 -2.18 -34.05 -6.93
CA SER A 192 -3.43 -34.42 -6.31
C SER A 192 -3.82 -33.41 -5.23
N LEU A 193 -5.11 -33.27 -4.98
CA LEU A 193 -5.67 -32.41 -3.95
C LEU A 193 -7.00 -33.02 -3.51
N GLN A 194 -7.43 -32.82 -2.27
CA GLN A 194 -8.81 -33.12 -1.90
C GLN A 194 -9.56 -31.83 -1.57
N ASP A 195 -10.82 -31.76 -2.00
CA ASP A 195 -11.70 -30.65 -1.63
C ASP A 195 -12.37 -30.89 -0.26
N PRO A 196 -12.96 -29.84 0.36
CA PRO A 196 -13.67 -29.96 1.64
C PRO A 196 -14.90 -30.89 1.61
N THR A 197 -15.37 -31.32 0.44
CA THR A 197 -16.51 -32.24 0.30
C THR A 197 -16.09 -33.71 0.36
N GLY A 198 -14.78 -33.98 0.40
CA GLY A 198 -14.22 -35.32 0.44
C GLY A 198 -13.93 -35.91 -0.94
N ILE A 199 -14.02 -35.12 -2.02
CA ILE A 199 -13.65 -35.58 -3.37
C ILE A 199 -12.15 -35.39 -3.58
N LEU A 200 -11.47 -36.46 -3.95
CA LEU A 200 -10.05 -36.46 -4.29
C LEU A 200 -9.89 -36.15 -5.78
N HIS A 201 -9.23 -35.03 -6.05
CA HIS A 201 -8.87 -34.54 -7.36
C HIS A 201 -7.50 -35.07 -7.75
N LEU A 202 -7.44 -35.83 -8.82
CA LEU A 202 -6.24 -36.45 -9.38
C LEU A 202 -5.95 -35.85 -10.75
N ALA A 203 -4.74 -35.34 -10.90
CA ALA A 203 -4.23 -34.80 -12.14
C ALA A 203 -3.17 -35.72 -12.74
N PHE A 204 -3.48 -36.33 -13.87
CA PHE A 204 -2.57 -37.14 -14.66
C PHE A 204 -2.06 -36.36 -15.88
N SER A 205 -1.03 -36.89 -16.54
CA SER A 205 -0.45 -36.31 -17.75
C SER A 205 -1.46 -36.08 -18.90
N ASP A 206 -2.49 -36.91 -19.00
CA ASP A 206 -3.48 -36.92 -20.08
C ASP A 206 -4.92 -36.63 -19.63
N ARG A 207 -5.20 -36.62 -18.32
CA ARG A 207 -6.56 -36.48 -17.79
C ARG A 207 -6.62 -35.91 -16.38
N TYR A 208 -7.79 -35.42 -16.02
CA TYR A 208 -8.19 -35.13 -14.65
C TYR A 208 -9.28 -36.12 -14.22
N GLN A 209 -9.22 -36.57 -12.97
CA GLN A 209 -10.24 -37.40 -12.35
C GLN A 209 -10.63 -36.84 -10.98
N ALA A 210 -11.92 -36.83 -10.69
CA ALA A 210 -12.44 -36.66 -9.34
C ALA A 210 -12.92 -38.03 -8.84
N VAL A 211 -12.34 -38.50 -7.73
CA VAL A 211 -12.64 -39.81 -7.15
C VAL A 211 -13.18 -39.63 -5.73
N ASP A 212 -14.05 -40.53 -5.29
CA ASP A 212 -14.50 -40.54 -3.90
C ASP A 212 -13.46 -41.16 -2.95
N GLU A 213 -13.74 -41.16 -1.64
CA GLU A 213 -12.85 -41.72 -0.62
C GLU A 213 -12.52 -43.21 -0.82
N ALA A 214 -13.38 -43.97 -1.52
CA ALA A 214 -13.14 -45.37 -1.83
C ALA A 214 -12.33 -45.58 -3.13
N GLY A 215 -12.02 -44.50 -3.85
CA GLY A 215 -11.28 -44.49 -5.10
C GLY A 215 -12.13 -44.71 -6.34
N TYR A 216 -13.46 -44.63 -6.25
CA TYR A 216 -14.32 -44.73 -7.43
C TYR A 216 -14.40 -43.39 -8.16
N ILE A 217 -14.19 -43.43 -9.47
CA ILE A 217 -14.23 -42.25 -10.35
C ILE A 217 -15.66 -41.70 -10.40
N ARG A 218 -15.82 -40.46 -9.95
CA ARG A 218 -17.06 -39.67 -10.01
C ARG A 218 -17.11 -38.77 -11.23
N ARG A 219 -15.94 -38.35 -11.71
CA ARG A 219 -15.81 -37.51 -12.90
C ARG A 219 -14.46 -37.73 -13.55
N GLU A 220 -14.43 -37.72 -14.88
CA GLU A 220 -13.21 -37.78 -15.67
C GLU A 220 -13.27 -36.73 -16.79
N ILE A 221 -12.15 -36.06 -17.03
CA ILE A 221 -11.95 -35.14 -18.15
C ILE A 221 -10.64 -35.50 -18.82
N ILE A 222 -10.71 -35.89 -20.09
CA ILE A 222 -9.52 -36.19 -20.91
C ILE A 222 -9.04 -34.89 -21.54
N PHE A 223 -7.74 -34.61 -21.47
CA PHE A 223 -7.15 -33.45 -22.12
C PHE A 223 -6.95 -33.70 -23.61
N PRO A 224 -7.17 -32.68 -24.47
CA PRO A 224 -7.02 -32.84 -25.91
C PRO A 224 -5.56 -33.13 -26.33
N GLU A 225 -4.59 -32.70 -25.52
CA GLU A 225 -3.17 -32.96 -25.74
C GLU A 225 -2.54 -33.55 -24.48
N ASN A 226 -1.56 -34.43 -24.65
CA ASN A 226 -0.78 -34.94 -23.51
C ASN A 226 0.17 -33.85 -23.02
N CYS A 227 0.28 -33.70 -21.71
CA CYS A 227 1.36 -32.90 -21.15
C CYS A 227 2.69 -33.65 -21.30
N ALA A 228 3.76 -32.91 -21.64
CA ALA A 228 5.11 -33.46 -21.58
C ALA A 228 5.42 -33.96 -20.16
N PRO A 229 6.35 -34.91 -19.96
CA PRO A 229 6.67 -35.46 -18.63
C PRO A 229 7.04 -34.41 -17.57
N ASN A 230 7.52 -33.23 -18.00
CA ASN A 230 7.94 -32.12 -17.14
C ASN A 230 6.93 -30.96 -17.12
N CYS A 231 5.69 -31.21 -17.49
CA CYS A 231 4.64 -30.20 -17.50
C CYS A 231 4.34 -29.68 -16.10
N ASN A 232 4.38 -28.36 -15.93
CA ASN A 232 3.93 -27.70 -14.70
C ASN A 232 2.42 -27.90 -14.57
N TYR A 233 2.04 -28.76 -13.65
CA TYR A 233 0.67 -29.20 -13.47
C TYR A 233 0.28 -29.09 -11.98
N PHE A 234 -0.60 -28.15 -11.66
CA PHE A 234 -0.98 -27.85 -10.27
C PHE A 234 -2.49 -27.63 -10.16
N LEU A 235 -3.07 -28.10 -9.05
CA LEU A 235 -4.48 -27.93 -8.75
C LEU A 235 -4.65 -27.15 -7.44
N GLN A 236 -5.63 -26.26 -7.42
CA GLN A 236 -6.15 -25.61 -6.22
C GLN A 236 -7.67 -25.68 -6.25
N TYR A 237 -8.29 -25.73 -5.07
CA TYR A 237 -9.74 -25.72 -4.93
C TYR A 237 -10.16 -24.48 -4.14
N SER A 238 -11.13 -23.75 -4.66
CA SER A 238 -11.82 -22.67 -3.96
C SER A 238 -13.29 -23.04 -3.82
N PRO A 239 -13.89 -22.99 -2.62
CA PRO A 239 -15.33 -23.28 -2.45
C PRO A 239 -16.22 -22.41 -3.33
N LYS A 240 -15.80 -21.18 -3.63
CA LYS A 240 -16.56 -20.21 -4.44
C LYS A 240 -16.33 -20.41 -5.94
N MET A 241 -15.09 -20.69 -6.35
CA MET A 241 -14.73 -20.78 -7.78
C MET A 241 -14.74 -22.20 -8.33
N GLY A 242 -14.74 -23.22 -7.48
CA GLY A 242 -14.48 -24.61 -7.86
C GLY A 242 -12.99 -24.88 -8.03
N LEU A 243 -12.66 -25.79 -8.94
CA LEU A 243 -11.29 -26.23 -9.18
C LEU A 243 -10.60 -25.27 -10.15
N ILE A 244 -9.40 -24.82 -9.80
CA ILE A 244 -8.50 -24.11 -10.69
C ILE A 244 -7.30 -25.00 -10.99
N LEU A 245 -6.88 -24.98 -12.25
CA LEU A 245 -5.83 -25.82 -12.81
C LEU A 245 -4.79 -24.93 -13.49
N LEU A 246 -3.53 -25.07 -13.13
CA LEU A 246 -2.40 -24.58 -13.92
C LEU A 246 -1.81 -25.74 -14.73
N ARG A 247 -1.78 -25.61 -16.05
CA ARG A 247 -1.22 -26.59 -16.99
C ARG A 247 -0.49 -25.89 -18.13
N ASN A 248 0.78 -26.20 -18.35
CA ASN A 248 1.61 -25.56 -19.40
C ASN A 248 1.56 -24.02 -19.35
N ASN A 249 1.68 -23.45 -18.14
CA ASN A 249 1.61 -22.01 -17.92
C ASN A 249 0.27 -21.35 -18.31
N GLN A 250 -0.79 -22.15 -18.46
CA GLN A 250 -2.15 -21.69 -18.69
C GLN A 250 -3.06 -22.13 -17.55
N PHE A 251 -3.94 -21.23 -17.14
CA PHE A 251 -4.92 -21.46 -16.10
C PHE A 251 -6.27 -21.87 -16.69
N TYR A 252 -6.89 -22.86 -16.08
CA TYR A 252 -8.24 -23.32 -16.39
C TYR A 252 -9.07 -23.38 -15.13
N GLN A 253 -10.38 -23.22 -15.28
CA GLN A 253 -11.35 -23.32 -14.20
C GLN A 253 -12.40 -24.38 -14.51
N LEU A 254 -12.79 -25.12 -13.47
CA LEU A 254 -13.90 -26.05 -13.48
C LEU A 254 -14.79 -25.78 -12.27
N SER A 255 -15.88 -25.04 -12.52
CA SER A 255 -16.93 -24.87 -11.51
C SER A 255 -17.83 -26.10 -11.42
N SER A 256 -18.57 -26.22 -10.31
CA SER A 256 -19.54 -27.30 -10.08
C SER A 256 -20.65 -27.37 -11.13
N ALA A 257 -20.99 -26.23 -11.76
CA ALA A 257 -22.02 -26.13 -12.79
C ALA A 257 -21.52 -26.47 -14.21
N GLN A 258 -20.20 -26.50 -14.44
CA GLN A 258 -19.64 -26.70 -15.78
C GLN A 258 -19.36 -28.17 -16.07
N ALA A 259 -19.61 -28.59 -17.32
CA ALA A 259 -19.30 -29.94 -17.81
C ALA A 259 -17.85 -30.09 -18.29
N SER A 260 -17.18 -29.00 -18.65
CA SER A 260 -15.80 -28.98 -19.18
C SER A 260 -14.95 -27.87 -18.55
N LEU A 261 -13.63 -27.99 -18.66
CA LEU A 261 -12.68 -26.95 -18.28
C LEU A 261 -12.83 -25.73 -19.19
N GLN A 262 -12.79 -24.54 -18.59
CA GLN A 262 -12.80 -23.25 -19.28
C GLN A 262 -11.47 -22.53 -19.02
N GLU A 263 -10.99 -21.74 -19.97
CA GLU A 263 -9.80 -20.90 -19.76
C GLU A 263 -10.09 -19.82 -18.70
N HIS A 264 -9.13 -19.61 -17.80
CA HIS A 264 -9.25 -18.58 -16.77
C HIS A 264 -8.86 -17.20 -17.34
N PRO A 265 -9.54 -16.10 -16.94
CA PRO A 265 -9.27 -14.75 -17.46
C PRO A 265 -7.81 -14.28 -17.37
N ILE A 266 -7.08 -14.72 -16.33
CA ILE A 266 -5.63 -14.43 -16.14
C ILE A 266 -4.78 -14.73 -17.39
N ASN A 267 -5.17 -15.72 -18.22
CA ASN A 267 -4.41 -16.11 -19.41
C ASN A 267 -4.25 -14.98 -20.43
N ARG A 268 -5.14 -13.98 -20.44
CA ARG A 268 -5.02 -12.81 -21.31
C ARG A 268 -3.75 -12.01 -21.05
N HIS A 269 -3.28 -12.00 -19.79
CA HIS A 269 -2.10 -11.26 -19.35
C HIS A 269 -0.82 -12.08 -19.47
N LEU A 270 -0.93 -13.41 -19.51
CA LEU A 270 0.21 -14.33 -19.63
C LEU A 270 0.57 -14.63 -21.10
N THR A 271 -0.39 -14.54 -22.01
CA THR A 271 -0.19 -14.87 -23.42
C THR A 271 0.84 -13.93 -24.06
N GLY A 272 1.91 -14.51 -24.62
CA GLY A 272 3.01 -13.75 -25.22
C GLY A 272 4.02 -13.15 -24.24
N SER A 273 3.86 -13.41 -22.93
CA SER A 273 4.85 -13.05 -21.91
C SER A 273 5.95 -14.12 -21.77
N ASN A 274 7.09 -13.75 -21.17
CA ASN A 274 8.16 -14.68 -20.79
C ASN A 274 8.00 -15.21 -19.35
N ILE A 275 6.81 -15.07 -18.75
CA ILE A 275 6.55 -15.48 -17.37
C ILE A 275 6.42 -17.00 -17.34
N SER A 276 7.22 -17.68 -16.52
CA SER A 276 7.14 -19.13 -16.29
C SER A 276 6.62 -19.39 -14.87
N LEU A 277 5.43 -19.99 -14.76
CA LEU A 277 4.78 -20.28 -13.49
C LEU A 277 4.75 -21.78 -13.22
N ASN A 278 5.00 -22.14 -11.97
CA ASN A 278 5.03 -23.52 -11.49
C ASN A 278 4.27 -23.72 -10.17
N ARG A 279 3.79 -22.67 -9.48
CA ARG A 279 2.88 -22.80 -8.33
C ARG A 279 1.89 -21.65 -8.34
N PHE A 280 0.75 -21.87 -7.69
CA PHE A 280 -0.22 -20.82 -7.45
C PHE A 280 -1.08 -21.11 -6.23
N LEU A 281 -1.70 -20.03 -5.74
CA LEU A 281 -2.66 -20.03 -4.66
C LEU A 281 -3.85 -19.15 -5.08
N VAL A 282 -5.06 -19.64 -4.81
CA VAL A 282 -6.31 -18.97 -5.19
C VAL A 282 -6.96 -18.44 -3.92
N GLN A 283 -7.24 -17.15 -3.89
CA GLN A 283 -7.90 -16.49 -2.78
C GLN A 283 -9.44 -16.56 -2.93
N GLU A 284 -10.17 -16.28 -1.84
CA GLU A 284 -11.65 -16.38 -1.82
C GLU A 284 -12.34 -15.37 -2.74
N ASP A 285 -11.73 -14.22 -2.98
CA ASP A 285 -12.21 -13.20 -3.93
C ASP A 285 -12.00 -13.61 -5.40
N GLY A 286 -11.17 -14.64 -5.62
CA GLY A 286 -10.78 -15.20 -6.90
C GLY A 286 -9.48 -14.65 -7.47
N SER A 287 -8.81 -13.79 -6.71
CA SER A 287 -7.46 -13.34 -7.02
C SER A 287 -6.47 -14.51 -6.91
N ILE A 288 -5.38 -14.44 -7.68
CA ILE A 288 -4.41 -15.53 -7.80
C ILE A 288 -3.01 -15.01 -7.57
N TRP A 289 -2.33 -15.57 -6.57
CA TRP A 289 -0.87 -15.50 -6.47
C TRP A 289 -0.27 -16.65 -7.26
N ALA A 290 0.70 -16.38 -8.11
CA ALA A 290 1.44 -17.42 -8.82
C ALA A 290 2.93 -17.11 -8.86
N CYS A 291 3.75 -18.15 -8.76
CA CYS A 291 5.19 -18.02 -8.81
C CYS A 291 5.81 -19.09 -9.70
N GLY A 292 7.06 -18.90 -10.08
CA GLY A 292 7.84 -19.92 -10.76
C GLY A 292 9.30 -19.55 -10.96
N ASP A 293 9.81 -19.91 -12.13
CA ASP A 293 11.24 -19.86 -12.43
C ASP A 293 11.71 -18.41 -12.63
N HIS A 294 13.01 -18.13 -12.52
CA HIS A 294 13.60 -16.82 -12.82
C HIS A 294 12.96 -15.64 -12.04
N ARG A 295 12.66 -15.84 -10.75
CA ARG A 295 11.98 -14.89 -9.86
C ARG A 295 10.60 -14.46 -10.36
N ASN A 296 9.94 -15.25 -11.19
CA ASN A 296 8.56 -14.97 -11.58
C ASN A 296 7.67 -15.03 -10.34
N LEU A 297 7.07 -13.89 -10.02
CA LEU A 297 6.03 -13.74 -9.01
C LEU A 297 5.00 -12.75 -9.55
N VAL A 298 3.76 -13.20 -9.61
CA VAL A 298 2.64 -12.41 -10.10
C VAL A 298 1.47 -12.48 -9.14
N TYR A 299 0.72 -11.39 -9.10
CA TYR A 299 -0.57 -11.31 -8.43
C TYR A 299 -1.63 -10.86 -9.43
N TYR A 300 -2.60 -11.73 -9.70
CA TYR A 300 -3.76 -11.41 -10.51
C TYR A 300 -4.91 -10.99 -9.61
N GLN A 301 -5.29 -9.72 -9.71
CA GLN A 301 -6.42 -9.17 -9.00
C GLN A 301 -7.69 -9.33 -9.85
N ALA A 302 -8.60 -10.19 -9.40
CA ALA A 302 -9.72 -10.67 -10.22
C ALA A 302 -10.81 -9.62 -10.49
N ASP A 303 -11.11 -8.76 -9.51
CA ASP A 303 -12.13 -7.71 -9.64
C ASP A 303 -11.73 -6.62 -10.65
N LYS A 304 -10.43 -6.36 -10.79
CA LYS A 304 -9.87 -5.36 -11.72
C LYS A 304 -9.40 -5.93 -13.06
N ASP A 305 -9.43 -7.25 -13.23
CA ASP A 305 -8.77 -7.95 -14.35
C ASP A 305 -7.35 -7.43 -14.60
N HIS A 306 -6.55 -7.33 -13.54
CA HIS A 306 -5.21 -6.74 -13.59
C HIS A 306 -4.15 -7.72 -13.07
N LEU A 307 -3.02 -7.82 -13.78
CA LEU A 307 -1.87 -8.64 -13.39
C LEU A 307 -0.71 -7.75 -12.93
N TYR A 308 -0.38 -7.83 -11.65
CA TYR A 308 0.83 -7.25 -11.10
C TYR A 308 2.01 -8.21 -11.33
N ASN A 309 3.07 -7.75 -11.99
CA ASN A 309 4.30 -8.50 -12.20
C ASN A 309 5.43 -7.93 -11.33
N PHE A 310 5.88 -8.73 -10.36
CA PHE A 310 6.92 -8.32 -9.39
C PHE A 310 8.34 -8.70 -9.83
N GLN A 311 8.51 -9.42 -10.95
CA GLN A 311 9.82 -9.87 -11.42
C GLN A 311 10.84 -8.72 -11.56
N PRO A 312 10.53 -7.55 -12.17
CA PRO A 312 11.53 -6.48 -12.32
C PRO A 312 12.00 -5.90 -10.98
N GLU A 313 11.10 -5.78 -10.00
CA GLU A 313 11.45 -5.32 -8.66
C GLU A 313 12.33 -6.34 -7.93
N LEU A 314 11.98 -7.63 -8.05
CA LEU A 314 12.76 -8.72 -7.48
C LEU A 314 14.15 -8.83 -8.13
N GLU A 315 14.27 -8.57 -9.42
CA GLU A 315 15.57 -8.52 -10.13
C GLU A 315 16.46 -7.40 -9.61
N PHE A 316 15.88 -6.24 -9.34
CA PHE A 316 16.60 -5.10 -8.78
C PHE A 316 17.05 -5.36 -7.33
N ARG A 317 16.14 -5.88 -6.49
CA ARG A 317 16.42 -6.13 -5.07
C ARG A 317 17.31 -7.36 -4.85
N PHE A 318 17.14 -8.39 -5.66
CA PHE A 318 17.80 -9.69 -5.52
C PHE A 318 18.44 -10.11 -6.86
N PRO A 319 19.66 -9.62 -7.15
CA PRO A 319 20.31 -9.87 -8.44
C PRO A 319 20.59 -11.35 -8.73
N VAL A 320 20.67 -12.18 -7.68
CA VAL A 320 20.91 -13.62 -7.81
C VAL A 320 19.65 -14.31 -8.32
N GLU A 321 19.83 -15.16 -9.31
CA GLU A 321 18.75 -15.98 -9.88
C GLU A 321 18.18 -16.95 -8.84
N ASN A 322 16.86 -17.01 -8.78
CA ASN A 322 16.15 -17.77 -7.78
C ASN A 322 14.80 -18.24 -8.32
N ASP A 323 14.49 -19.51 -8.12
CA ASP A 323 13.20 -20.08 -8.49
C ASP A 323 12.32 -20.21 -7.25
N PHE A 324 11.07 -19.83 -7.39
CA PHE A 324 10.07 -20.06 -6.36
C PHE A 324 9.31 -21.34 -6.66
N ASN A 325 9.22 -22.24 -5.68
CA ASN A 325 8.70 -23.60 -5.84
C ASN A 325 7.59 -23.96 -4.85
N GLY A 326 7.16 -23.00 -4.03
CA GLY A 326 6.07 -23.17 -3.08
C GLY A 326 5.45 -21.83 -2.74
N LEU A 327 4.13 -21.84 -2.50
CA LEU A 327 3.32 -20.71 -2.09
C LEU A 327 2.44 -21.14 -0.93
N PHE A 328 2.33 -20.29 0.08
CA PHE A 328 1.47 -20.50 1.24
C PHE A 328 0.93 -19.16 1.71
N GLU A 329 -0.38 -19.06 1.91
CA GLU A 329 -1.03 -17.90 2.50
C GLU A 329 -1.27 -18.17 3.98
N ASP A 330 -0.80 -17.28 4.86
CA ASP A 330 -1.12 -17.35 6.28
C ASP A 330 -2.49 -16.72 6.59
N ASN A 331 -3.03 -16.99 7.77
CA ASN A 331 -4.32 -16.46 8.23
C ASN A 331 -4.38 -14.92 8.34
N THR A 332 -3.27 -14.21 8.19
CA THR A 332 -3.22 -12.75 8.15
C THR A 332 -3.15 -12.18 6.73
N GLY A 333 -3.11 -13.06 5.71
CA GLY A 333 -3.03 -12.71 4.30
C GLY A 333 -1.62 -12.48 3.78
N ASN A 334 -0.55 -12.78 4.54
CA ASN A 334 0.80 -12.74 3.96
C ASN A 334 1.05 -13.98 3.13
N ILE A 335 1.83 -13.79 2.06
CA ILE A 335 2.21 -14.85 1.16
C ILE A 335 3.65 -15.27 1.44
N TRP A 336 3.86 -16.55 1.68
CA TRP A 336 5.15 -17.16 1.91
C TRP A 336 5.58 -17.95 0.68
N LEU A 337 6.76 -17.62 0.16
CA LEU A 337 7.36 -18.27 -0.98
C LEU A 337 8.57 -19.10 -0.54
N GLN A 338 8.60 -20.33 -1.02
CA GLN A 338 9.73 -21.23 -0.85
C GLN A 338 10.67 -21.11 -2.04
N SER A 339 11.97 -21.02 -1.77
CA SER A 339 13.01 -20.88 -2.78
C SER A 339 14.22 -21.76 -2.45
N ARG A 340 15.19 -21.84 -3.36
CA ARG A 340 16.48 -22.53 -3.11
C ARG A 340 17.49 -21.67 -2.33
N LEU A 341 17.15 -20.42 -2.08
CA LEU A 341 17.97 -19.42 -1.39
C LEU A 341 17.41 -19.06 -0.01
N GLY A 342 16.24 -19.58 0.36
CA GLY A 342 15.57 -19.27 1.62
C GLY A 342 14.05 -19.18 1.48
N LEU A 343 13.44 -18.44 2.40
CA LEU A 343 12.03 -18.08 2.37
C LEU A 343 11.87 -16.61 2.01
N MET A 344 10.86 -16.30 1.23
CA MET A 344 10.44 -14.92 1.02
C MET A 344 9.03 -14.75 1.59
N LYS A 345 8.83 -13.75 2.41
CA LYS A 345 7.51 -13.31 2.85
C LYS A 345 7.12 -12.08 2.06
N VAL A 346 5.89 -12.06 1.57
CA VAL A 346 5.28 -10.96 0.84
C VAL A 346 4.10 -10.45 1.64
N THR A 347 4.14 -9.16 1.94
CA THR A 347 3.04 -8.46 2.62
C THR A 347 2.52 -7.37 1.70
N MET A 348 1.22 -7.41 1.41
CA MET A 348 0.56 -6.33 0.69
C MET A 348 0.24 -5.21 1.68
N LYS A 349 0.98 -4.10 1.59
CA LYS A 349 0.68 -2.90 2.35
C LYS A 349 -0.09 -1.92 1.50
N ALA A 350 -1.15 -1.38 2.07
CA ALA A 350 -1.87 -0.27 1.51
C ALA A 350 -1.26 1.00 2.13
N TYR A 351 -0.64 1.82 1.31
CA TYR A 351 -0.11 3.11 1.75
C TYR A 351 -1.17 4.21 1.58
N PRO A 352 -1.39 5.07 2.60
CA PRO A 352 -2.40 6.14 2.53
C PRO A 352 -1.94 7.33 1.67
N PHE A 353 -0.70 7.33 1.18
CA PHE A 353 -0.12 8.43 0.42
C PHE A 353 0.22 8.02 -1.02
N GLU A 354 0.05 8.99 -1.91
CA GLU A 354 0.57 8.96 -3.26
C GLU A 354 1.76 9.91 -3.38
N SER A 355 2.70 9.56 -4.24
CA SER A 355 3.89 10.36 -4.48
C SER A 355 3.95 10.76 -5.93
N TYR A 356 4.27 12.03 -6.18
CA TYR A 356 4.47 12.61 -7.49
C TYR A 356 5.88 13.18 -7.60
N PHE A 357 6.45 13.18 -8.80
CA PHE A 357 7.78 13.68 -9.13
C PHE A 357 8.91 13.03 -8.30
N THR A 358 8.82 11.71 -8.09
CA THR A 358 9.83 10.94 -7.32
C THR A 358 11.16 10.74 -8.07
N GLY A 359 11.18 11.04 -9.37
CA GLY A 359 12.35 10.96 -10.22
C GLY A 359 13.33 12.13 -10.05
N ARG A 360 14.32 12.20 -10.95
CA ARG A 360 15.23 13.33 -11.08
C ARG A 360 14.72 14.30 -12.15
N ASN A 361 14.88 15.60 -11.91
CA ASN A 361 14.65 16.62 -12.92
C ASN A 361 15.79 16.65 -13.95
N ARG A 362 15.67 17.50 -14.97
CA ARG A 362 16.66 17.65 -16.05
C ARG A 362 18.07 18.03 -15.57
N ALA A 363 18.16 18.75 -14.45
CA ALA A 363 19.43 19.10 -13.79
C ALA A 363 19.98 17.97 -12.89
N ASN A 364 19.43 16.75 -13.01
CA ASN A 364 19.77 15.58 -12.18
C ASN A 364 19.60 15.83 -10.67
N SER A 365 18.66 16.69 -10.29
CA SER A 365 18.33 17.05 -8.90
C SER A 365 16.91 16.57 -8.55
N TYR A 366 16.59 16.49 -7.26
CA TYR A 366 15.22 16.18 -6.82
C TYR A 366 14.30 17.39 -7.02
N PHE A 367 13.00 17.15 -7.19
CA PHE A 367 11.98 18.18 -7.20
C PHE A 367 11.72 18.68 -5.77
N SER A 368 12.53 19.64 -5.31
CA SER A 368 12.32 20.28 -4.01
C SER A 368 11.28 21.39 -4.16
N PHE A 369 10.02 21.07 -3.83
CA PHE A 369 8.90 21.99 -3.88
C PHE A 369 8.93 23.02 -2.75
N ARG A 370 8.39 24.22 -3.02
CA ARG A 370 8.33 25.37 -2.09
C ARG A 370 6.98 26.09 -2.08
N GLY A 371 6.11 25.79 -3.05
CA GLY A 371 4.81 26.42 -3.15
C GLY A 371 3.89 25.63 -4.04
N PHE A 372 2.62 25.65 -3.67
CA PHE A 372 1.57 24.93 -4.38
C PHE A 372 0.38 25.85 -4.60
N ALA A 373 -0.34 25.61 -5.69
CA ALA A 373 -1.63 26.22 -5.96
C ALA A 373 -2.55 25.16 -6.60
N GLU A 374 -3.85 25.34 -6.48
CA GLU A 374 -4.85 24.46 -7.07
C GLU A 374 -5.83 25.31 -7.90
N ASP A 375 -6.22 24.82 -9.07
CA ASP A 375 -7.28 25.43 -9.88
C ASP A 375 -8.67 24.90 -9.52
N GLU A 376 -9.72 25.49 -10.11
CA GLU A 376 -11.10 25.06 -9.88
C GLU A 376 -11.42 23.66 -10.43
N ALA A 377 -10.55 23.08 -11.28
CA ALA A 377 -10.71 21.73 -11.81
C ALA A 377 -10.09 20.67 -10.89
N GLY A 378 -9.28 21.07 -9.91
CA GLY A 378 -8.51 20.21 -9.02
C GLY A 378 -7.14 19.81 -9.59
N LEU A 379 -6.62 20.56 -10.56
CA LEU A 379 -5.23 20.42 -10.99
C LEU A 379 -4.33 21.15 -9.99
N ILE A 380 -3.27 20.48 -9.58
CA ILE A 380 -2.32 21.01 -8.63
C ILE A 380 -1.10 21.51 -9.40
N TYR A 381 -0.68 22.73 -9.10
CA TYR A 381 0.53 23.33 -9.62
C TYR A 381 1.56 23.39 -8.51
N GLY A 382 2.78 22.95 -8.81
CA GLY A 382 3.88 22.94 -7.85
C GLY A 382 5.03 23.79 -8.37
N ALA A 383 5.59 24.63 -7.51
CA ALA A 383 6.82 25.35 -7.81
C ALA A 383 8.01 24.69 -7.10
N TYR A 384 9.05 24.40 -7.88
CA TYR A 384 10.30 23.79 -7.42
C TYR A 384 11.48 24.66 -7.86
N TYR A 385 12.68 24.40 -7.33
CA TYR A 385 13.82 25.33 -7.41
C TYR A 385 13.99 26.06 -8.75
N PRO A 386 14.00 25.40 -9.93
CA PRO A 386 14.15 26.10 -11.20
C PRO A 386 12.83 26.32 -11.98
N GLY A 387 11.68 25.79 -11.54
CA GLY A 387 10.53 25.69 -12.46
C GLY A 387 9.16 25.43 -11.86
N LEU A 388 8.21 25.16 -12.76
CA LEU A 388 6.81 24.88 -12.46
C LEU A 388 6.42 23.50 -13.00
N VAL A 389 5.57 22.83 -12.25
CA VAL A 389 4.93 21.58 -12.65
C VAL A 389 3.42 21.65 -12.50
N ARG A 390 2.75 20.68 -13.12
CA ARG A 390 1.33 20.40 -12.97
C ARG A 390 1.13 18.92 -12.67
N ILE A 391 0.20 18.64 -11.77
CA ILE A 391 -0.26 17.31 -11.37
C ILE A 391 -1.76 17.24 -11.67
N ASP A 392 -2.17 16.23 -12.44
CA ASP A 392 -3.56 15.80 -12.54
C ASP A 392 -3.73 14.58 -11.61
N PRO A 393 -4.22 14.77 -10.38
CA PRO A 393 -4.31 13.67 -9.41
C PRO A 393 -5.34 12.61 -9.84
N ARG A 394 -6.33 12.97 -10.67
CA ARG A 394 -7.37 12.02 -11.13
C ARG A 394 -6.84 11.08 -12.20
N ARG A 395 -5.82 11.51 -12.95
CA ARG A 395 -5.19 10.71 -14.01
C ARG A 395 -3.80 10.19 -13.63
N HIS A 396 -3.33 10.50 -12.42
CA HIS A 396 -1.95 10.28 -11.98
C HIS A 396 -0.92 10.80 -13.00
N GLN A 397 -1.17 11.98 -13.57
CA GLN A 397 -0.35 12.55 -14.63
C GLN A 397 0.54 13.68 -14.10
N GLU A 398 1.83 13.56 -14.39
CA GLU A 398 2.87 14.54 -14.06
C GLU A 398 3.25 15.31 -15.33
N THR A 399 3.30 16.64 -15.27
CA THR A 399 3.74 17.49 -16.39
C THR A 399 4.66 18.58 -15.89
N VAL A 400 5.89 18.65 -16.42
CA VAL A 400 6.74 19.83 -16.24
C VAL A 400 6.24 20.93 -17.18
N LEU A 401 5.92 22.10 -16.62
CA LEU A 401 5.39 23.24 -17.38
C LEU A 401 6.50 24.19 -17.83
N GLU A 402 7.47 24.44 -16.94
CA GLU A 402 8.58 25.35 -17.17
C GLU A 402 9.77 24.93 -16.30
N GLU A 403 11.00 25.09 -16.81
CA GLU A 403 12.25 24.61 -16.20
C GLU A 403 13.25 25.73 -15.89
N ASP A 404 13.05 26.96 -16.38
CA ASP A 404 14.03 28.05 -16.26
C ASP A 404 13.40 29.37 -15.72
N LEU A 405 12.66 29.29 -14.60
CA LEU A 405 12.01 30.44 -13.95
C LEU A 405 12.81 31.08 -12.81
N GLY A 406 14.07 30.69 -12.61
CA GLY A 406 14.86 31.19 -11.49
C GLY A 406 14.51 30.46 -10.21
N MET A 407 13.78 31.09 -9.28
CA MET A 407 13.38 30.52 -7.98
C MET A 407 11.92 30.88 -7.62
N PRO A 408 10.92 30.25 -8.28
CA PRO A 408 9.52 30.65 -8.18
C PRO A 408 8.82 30.12 -6.90
N PHE A 409 9.36 30.37 -5.71
CA PHE A 409 8.99 29.62 -4.50
C PHE A 409 7.52 29.72 -4.07
N GLY A 410 6.93 30.93 -4.05
CA GLY A 410 5.52 31.16 -3.75
C GLY A 410 4.64 31.14 -5.01
N LEU A 411 3.47 30.52 -4.90
CA LEU A 411 2.53 30.33 -6.01
C LEU A 411 1.10 30.64 -5.56
N HIS A 412 0.33 31.32 -6.40
CA HIS A 412 -1.12 31.48 -6.21
C HIS A 412 -1.84 31.37 -7.54
N TYR A 413 -2.91 30.61 -7.60
CA TYR A 413 -3.73 30.49 -8.80
C TYR A 413 -4.94 31.42 -8.70
N GLN A 414 -5.15 32.27 -9.71
CA GLN A 414 -6.36 33.08 -9.83
C GLN A 414 -6.63 33.42 -11.30
N ASP A 415 -7.90 33.35 -11.70
CA ASP A 415 -8.39 33.79 -13.02
C ASP A 415 -7.66 33.13 -14.22
N GLY A 416 -7.26 31.86 -14.07
CA GLY A 416 -6.57 31.09 -15.10
C GLY A 416 -5.06 31.36 -15.20
N GLU A 417 -4.49 32.13 -14.28
CA GLU A 417 -3.08 32.50 -14.23
C GLU A 417 -2.44 32.04 -12.91
N LEU A 418 -1.18 31.66 -12.97
CA LEU A 418 -0.33 31.43 -11.82
C LEU A 418 0.45 32.70 -11.49
N TRP A 419 0.20 33.27 -10.32
CA TRP A 419 0.96 34.37 -9.75
C TRP A 419 2.21 33.83 -9.07
N LEU A 420 3.37 34.32 -9.49
CA LEU A 420 4.69 33.89 -9.02
C LEU A 420 5.15 34.76 -7.86
N ASN A 421 6.11 34.29 -7.06
CA ASN A 421 6.61 35.02 -5.89
C ASN A 421 7.13 36.44 -6.17
N ASP A 422 7.55 36.74 -7.39
CA ASP A 422 8.01 38.06 -7.81
C ASP A 422 6.86 38.99 -8.26
N GLY A 423 5.60 38.60 -8.09
CA GLY A 423 4.46 39.41 -8.53
C GLY A 423 4.18 39.33 -10.04
N GLY A 424 4.97 38.55 -10.79
CA GLY A 424 4.70 38.18 -12.18
C GLY A 424 3.61 37.12 -12.31
N ARG A 425 3.25 36.80 -13.55
CA ARG A 425 2.19 35.83 -13.88
C ARG A 425 2.61 34.89 -14.99
N TYR A 426 2.15 33.65 -14.91
CA TYR A 426 2.36 32.59 -15.89
C TYR A 426 1.01 31.98 -16.30
N ASP A 427 0.70 31.92 -17.59
CA ASP A 427 -0.49 31.21 -18.09
C ASP A 427 -0.15 29.73 -18.33
N PRO A 428 -0.66 28.79 -17.52
CA PRO A 428 -0.34 27.37 -17.65
C PRO A 428 -0.90 26.68 -18.90
N ARG A 429 -1.73 27.38 -19.70
CA ARG A 429 -2.30 26.86 -20.95
C ARG A 429 -1.47 27.27 -22.17
N THR A 430 -0.93 28.49 -22.16
CA THR A 430 -0.14 29.02 -23.29
C THR A 430 1.37 28.95 -23.04
N GLY A 431 1.80 28.92 -21.78
CA GLY A 431 3.19 29.04 -21.36
C GLY A 431 3.68 30.49 -21.33
N ASP A 432 2.79 31.48 -21.47
CA ASP A 432 3.18 32.89 -21.50
C ASP A 432 3.56 33.40 -20.11
N LEU A 433 4.78 33.93 -20.00
CA LEU A 433 5.29 34.58 -18.80
C LEU A 433 5.18 36.11 -18.95
N THR A 434 4.50 36.76 -18.02
CA THR A 434 4.50 38.22 -17.89
C THR A 434 5.25 38.63 -16.64
N VAL A 435 6.24 39.50 -16.80
CA VAL A 435 6.97 40.10 -15.68
C VAL A 435 6.06 40.96 -14.80
N SER A 436 6.46 41.10 -13.53
CA SER A 436 5.74 41.96 -12.57
C SER A 436 5.56 43.38 -13.11
N PRO A 437 4.36 43.99 -12.96
CA PRO A 437 4.09 45.36 -13.42
C PRO A 437 4.82 46.43 -12.60
N VAL A 438 5.46 46.06 -11.48
CA VAL A 438 6.25 46.95 -10.63
C VAL A 438 7.73 46.60 -10.74
N SER A 439 8.58 47.62 -10.85
CA SER A 439 10.04 47.44 -10.71
C SER A 439 10.36 47.13 -9.24
N LEU A 440 10.70 45.88 -8.98
CA LEU A 440 11.12 45.43 -7.66
C LEU A 440 12.62 45.70 -7.46
N PRO A 441 13.03 46.15 -6.27
CA PRO A 441 14.46 46.19 -5.95
C PRO A 441 15.02 44.76 -6.01
N THR A 442 16.10 44.57 -6.78
CA THR A 442 16.80 43.28 -6.90
C THR A 442 17.39 42.86 -5.56
N PHE A 443 16.75 41.90 -4.91
CA PHE A 443 17.31 41.16 -3.78
C PHE A 443 17.04 39.67 -3.96
N ASP A 444 17.98 38.86 -3.48
CA ASP A 444 18.06 37.41 -3.67
C ASP A 444 16.99 36.67 -2.83
N ALA A 445 16.31 35.72 -3.49
CA ALA A 445 15.56 34.56 -3.00
C ALA A 445 14.52 34.68 -1.85
N ASP A 446 13.33 34.10 -2.09
CA ASP A 446 12.34 33.67 -1.07
C ASP A 446 11.43 34.74 -0.45
N ALA A 447 10.83 35.61 -1.28
CA ALA A 447 10.23 36.84 -0.78
C ALA A 447 8.77 37.14 -1.17
N GLY A 448 7.96 36.22 -1.71
CA GLY A 448 6.60 36.55 -2.14
C GLY A 448 5.53 35.57 -1.69
N LEU A 449 4.57 36.03 -0.88
CA LEU A 449 3.43 35.21 -0.43
C LEU A 449 2.12 35.93 -0.73
N TYR A 450 1.09 35.14 -0.98
CA TYR A 450 -0.22 35.63 -1.40
C TYR A 450 -1.30 35.27 -0.38
N ALA A 451 -2.29 36.14 -0.27
CA ALA A 451 -3.59 35.81 0.32
C ALA A 451 -4.69 36.46 -0.52
N ARG A 452 -5.83 35.80 -0.60
CA ARG A 452 -7.01 36.29 -1.29
C ARG A 452 -8.10 36.53 -0.27
N ASP A 453 -8.74 37.70 -0.33
CA ASP A 453 -9.89 37.99 0.53
C ASP A 453 -11.22 37.49 -0.08
N ASP A 454 -12.30 37.65 0.70
CA ASP A 454 -13.65 37.22 0.33
C ASP A 454 -14.25 38.01 -0.84
N GLN A 455 -13.66 39.14 -1.22
CA GLN A 455 -14.04 39.95 -2.38
C GLN A 455 -13.20 39.59 -3.62
N GLY A 456 -12.25 38.66 -3.50
CA GLY A 456 -11.34 38.27 -4.57
C GLY A 456 -10.19 39.26 -4.80
N GLN A 457 -9.98 40.20 -3.88
CA GLN A 457 -8.81 41.06 -3.90
C GLN A 457 -7.58 40.26 -3.47
N LEU A 458 -6.56 40.32 -4.32
CA LEU A 458 -5.30 39.63 -4.09
C LEU A 458 -4.35 40.54 -3.32
N TRP A 459 -3.80 40.00 -2.24
CA TRP A 459 -2.81 40.61 -1.38
C TRP A 459 -1.49 39.89 -1.57
N TRP A 460 -0.41 40.65 -1.64
CA TRP A 460 0.92 40.11 -1.86
C TRP A 460 1.88 40.76 -0.89
N VAL A 461 2.49 39.94 -0.03
CA VAL A 461 3.59 40.42 0.79
C VAL A 461 4.87 40.11 0.04
N TYR A 462 5.64 41.16 -0.25
CA TYR A 462 6.95 41.05 -0.86
C TYR A 462 8.02 41.66 0.04
N ASN A 463 8.98 40.85 0.49
CA ASN A 463 9.93 41.21 1.54
C ASN A 463 9.22 41.73 2.81
N ALA A 464 9.43 43.01 3.16
CA ALA A 464 8.84 43.69 4.30
C ALA A 464 7.74 44.67 3.88
N LYS A 465 7.01 44.40 2.79
CA LYS A 465 5.96 45.28 2.25
C LYS A 465 4.73 44.49 1.85
N LEU A 466 3.56 44.97 2.26
CA LEU A 466 2.27 44.46 1.83
C LEU A 466 1.75 45.31 0.68
N TYR A 467 1.36 44.63 -0.38
CA TYR A 467 0.77 45.18 -1.59
C TYR A 467 -0.65 44.65 -1.78
N ARG A 468 -1.46 45.43 -2.47
CA ARG A 468 -2.75 45.00 -3.02
C ARG A 468 -2.74 45.11 -4.53
N LEU A 469 -3.39 44.17 -5.20
CA LEU A 469 -3.58 44.22 -6.64
C LEU A 469 -4.65 45.25 -6.99
N ALA A 470 -4.32 46.25 -7.81
CA ALA A 470 -5.25 47.24 -8.32
C ALA A 470 -5.41 47.09 -9.84
N GLY A 471 -6.54 47.57 -10.39
CA GLY A 471 -6.83 47.49 -11.83
C GLY A 471 -7.36 46.13 -12.29
N THR A 472 -7.67 46.02 -13.59
CA THR A 472 -8.26 44.81 -14.21
C THR A 472 -7.58 44.51 -15.54
N GLY A 473 -7.50 43.24 -15.93
CA GLY A 473 -6.88 42.82 -17.19
C GLY A 473 -5.41 43.27 -17.26
N ASP A 474 -5.03 43.93 -18.37
CA ASP A 474 -3.66 44.42 -18.57
C ASP A 474 -3.32 45.71 -17.81
N GLN A 475 -4.30 46.34 -17.14
CA GLN A 475 -4.07 47.50 -16.27
C GLN A 475 -3.78 47.12 -14.82
N ARG A 476 -3.59 45.82 -14.55
CA ARG A 476 -3.29 45.31 -13.20
C ARG A 476 -1.91 45.81 -12.73
N ASN A 477 -1.86 46.33 -11.50
CA ASN A 477 -0.63 46.81 -10.88
C ASN A 477 -0.62 46.58 -9.37
N TRP A 478 0.56 46.40 -8.78
CA TRP A 478 0.73 46.25 -7.33
C TRP A 478 0.83 47.63 -6.67
N GLU A 479 -0.13 47.96 -5.80
CA GLU A 479 -0.12 49.17 -5.00
C GLU A 479 0.37 48.87 -3.59
N LEU A 480 1.37 49.63 -3.12
CA LEU A 480 1.87 49.51 -1.75
C LEU A 480 0.78 49.93 -0.77
N GLU A 481 0.39 49.02 0.10
CA GLU A 481 -0.62 49.28 1.14
C GLU A 481 0.04 49.58 2.48
N LEU A 482 0.99 48.75 2.91
CA LEU A 482 1.63 48.86 4.23
C LEU A 482 3.12 48.47 4.16
N PRO A 483 4.05 49.36 4.51
CA PRO A 483 5.40 48.95 4.88
C PRO A 483 5.37 48.25 6.26
N LEU A 484 5.97 47.07 6.37
CA LEU A 484 6.07 46.35 7.64
C LEU A 484 7.09 47.04 8.58
N PRO A 485 7.00 46.84 9.91
CA PRO A 485 7.67 47.67 10.92
C PRO A 485 9.20 47.64 10.91
N VAL A 486 9.85 46.82 10.07
CA VAL A 486 11.32 46.71 10.01
C VAL A 486 11.81 46.65 8.57
N SER A 487 12.81 47.49 8.28
CA SER A 487 13.58 47.54 7.05
C SER A 487 14.79 46.59 7.16
N ASP A 488 14.54 45.27 7.18
CA ASP A 488 15.62 44.26 7.16
C ASP A 488 15.58 43.44 5.86
N MET A 489 16.67 42.73 5.58
CA MET A 489 16.85 41.85 4.41
C MET A 489 15.98 40.57 4.43
N PHE A 490 15.06 40.42 5.38
CA PHE A 490 14.27 39.20 5.58
C PHE A 490 12.80 39.41 5.18
N GLY A 491 12.24 38.45 4.43
CA GLY A 491 10.84 38.45 4.03
C GLY A 491 9.87 37.93 5.09
N ALA A 492 8.58 38.07 4.83
CA ALA A 492 7.53 37.48 5.65
C ALA A 492 7.53 35.95 5.60
N ASP A 493 7.09 35.35 6.71
CA ASP A 493 7.02 33.90 6.87
C ASP A 493 5.65 33.30 6.54
N VAL A 494 4.60 34.11 6.52
CA VAL A 494 3.25 33.69 6.15
C VAL A 494 2.40 34.93 5.91
N LEU A 495 1.48 34.85 4.95
CA LEU A 495 0.40 35.81 4.76
C LEU A 495 -0.92 35.03 4.75
N TYR A 496 -1.85 35.39 5.62
CA TYR A 496 -3.14 34.72 5.77
C TYR A 496 -4.26 35.75 5.86
N TYR A 497 -5.38 35.50 5.18
CA TYR A 497 -6.61 36.29 5.34
C TYR A 497 -7.56 35.55 6.29
N ALA A 498 -7.95 36.19 7.39
CA ALA A 498 -8.92 35.67 8.35
C ALA A 498 -10.34 36.11 7.94
N PRO A 499 -11.21 35.19 7.51
CA PRO A 499 -12.56 35.55 7.06
C PRO A 499 -13.46 36.08 8.18
N SER A 500 -13.24 35.70 9.44
CA SER A 500 -14.14 36.08 10.54
C SER A 500 -14.14 37.60 10.80
N ASP A 501 -12.97 38.23 10.70
CA ASP A 501 -12.74 39.63 11.05
C ASP A 501 -12.20 40.47 9.88
N GLN A 502 -12.05 39.84 8.71
CA GLN A 502 -11.57 40.44 7.46
C GLN A 502 -10.17 41.07 7.58
N ARG A 503 -9.33 40.54 8.47
CA ARG A 503 -7.95 40.99 8.65
C ARG A 503 -6.96 40.12 7.90
N LEU A 504 -5.84 40.75 7.55
CA LEU A 504 -4.64 40.02 7.14
C LEU A 504 -3.76 39.77 8.35
N TRP A 505 -3.28 38.54 8.46
CA TRP A 505 -2.32 38.11 9.45
C TRP A 505 -1.00 37.77 8.77
N ILE A 506 0.07 38.36 9.28
CA ILE A 506 1.40 38.25 8.72
C ILE A 506 2.34 37.74 9.81
N GLY A 507 2.95 36.58 9.58
CA GLY A 507 4.11 36.16 10.35
C GLY A 507 5.34 36.82 9.76
N PHE A 508 6.11 37.54 10.57
CA PHE A 508 7.31 38.24 10.12
C PHE A 508 8.37 38.16 11.20
N GLN A 509 9.39 37.32 10.98
CA GLN A 509 10.35 36.95 12.01
C GLN A 509 9.60 36.34 13.21
N SER A 510 9.87 36.83 14.42
CA SER A 510 9.22 36.41 15.66
C SER A 510 7.90 37.14 15.96
N ARG A 511 7.41 37.97 15.02
CA ARG A 511 6.23 38.82 15.24
C ARG A 511 5.03 38.31 14.45
N LEU A 512 3.86 38.45 15.06
CA LEU A 512 2.57 38.33 14.39
C LEU A 512 2.02 39.73 14.16
N ILE A 513 1.64 40.08 12.94
CA ILE A 513 1.11 41.39 12.58
C ILE A 513 -0.30 41.18 12.06
N SER A 514 -1.30 41.85 12.65
CA SER A 514 -2.61 41.99 12.02
C SER A 514 -2.72 43.31 11.29
N TYR A 515 -3.38 43.30 10.14
CA TYR A 515 -3.70 44.47 9.35
C TYR A 515 -5.19 44.47 9.01
N ASP A 516 -5.86 45.56 9.38
CA ASP A 516 -7.24 45.85 9.02
C ASP A 516 -7.24 46.68 7.73
N PRO A 517 -7.63 46.11 6.58
CA PRO A 517 -7.59 46.81 5.29
C PRO A 517 -8.62 47.95 5.18
N VAL A 518 -9.70 47.89 5.97
CA VAL A 518 -10.76 48.92 5.96
C VAL A 518 -10.31 50.14 6.74
N ARG A 519 -9.77 49.94 7.94
CA ARG A 519 -9.28 51.04 8.80
C ARG A 519 -7.87 51.47 8.46
N ARG A 520 -7.15 50.68 7.66
CA ARG A 520 -5.72 50.85 7.36
C ARG A 520 -4.87 50.95 8.61
N MET A 521 -5.15 50.07 9.57
CA MET A 521 -4.46 50.02 10.85
C MET A 521 -3.81 48.66 11.05
N SER A 522 -2.57 48.66 11.54
CA SER A 522 -1.88 47.45 11.94
C SER A 522 -1.71 47.37 13.46
N ARG A 523 -1.64 46.14 13.96
CA ARG A 523 -1.27 45.81 15.34
C ARG A 523 -0.17 44.75 15.29
N VAL A 524 0.87 44.97 16.09
CA VAL A 524 2.02 44.05 16.20
C VAL A 524 1.93 43.31 17.52
N PHE A 525 2.06 41.99 17.47
CA PHE A 525 2.17 41.10 18.61
C PHE A 525 3.61 40.56 18.66
N MET A 526 4.30 40.85 19.74
CA MET A 526 5.61 40.30 20.06
C MET A 526 5.47 38.87 20.63
N PRO A 527 6.54 38.08 20.70
CA PRO A 527 6.51 36.76 21.35
C PRO A 527 5.89 36.77 22.75
N ALA A 528 6.14 37.84 23.52
CA ALA A 528 5.54 38.02 24.85
C ALA A 528 4.02 38.24 24.81
N ASP A 529 3.48 38.89 23.78
CA ASP A 529 2.04 39.07 23.59
C ASP A 529 1.37 37.76 23.16
N VAL A 530 2.06 36.96 22.33
CA VAL A 530 1.62 35.61 21.96
C VAL A 530 1.67 34.68 23.17
N GLY A 531 2.62 34.90 24.08
CA GLY A 531 2.83 34.09 25.29
C GLY A 531 3.81 32.92 25.09
N ALA A 532 4.63 32.93 24.04
CA ALA A 532 5.59 31.88 23.73
C ALA A 532 6.88 32.45 23.10
N PRO A 533 8.07 31.88 23.38
CA PRO A 533 9.35 32.38 22.91
C PRO A 533 9.68 31.94 21.47
N LEU A 534 8.70 32.05 20.56
CA LEU A 534 8.84 31.65 19.16
C LEU A 534 9.77 32.59 18.39
N SER A 535 10.49 32.06 17.40
CA SER A 535 11.33 32.86 16.50
C SER A 535 10.75 33.02 15.10
N ARG A 536 9.87 32.11 14.67
CA ARG A 536 9.20 32.14 13.36
C ARG A 536 7.77 31.63 13.43
N ILE A 537 6.91 32.21 12.58
CA ILE A 537 5.53 31.74 12.34
C ILE A 537 5.44 31.35 10.87
N MET A 538 5.43 30.05 10.59
CA MET A 538 5.55 29.50 9.24
C MET A 538 4.20 29.36 8.54
N THR A 539 3.13 29.20 9.32
CA THR A 539 1.77 29.01 8.79
C THR A 539 0.73 29.46 9.80
N ILE A 540 -0.41 29.92 9.29
CA ILE A 540 -1.54 30.44 10.06
C ILE A 540 -2.82 29.85 9.50
N TRP A 541 -3.72 29.45 10.39
CA TRP A 541 -5.10 29.12 10.05
C TRP A 541 -6.04 29.64 11.13
N GLU A 542 -7.16 30.24 10.74
CA GLU A 542 -8.22 30.63 11.65
C GLU A 542 -9.18 29.47 11.88
N GLY A 543 -9.33 29.07 13.15
CA GLY A 543 -10.31 28.07 13.55
C GLY A 543 -11.72 28.63 13.71
N PRO A 544 -12.72 27.75 13.83
CA PRO A 544 -14.14 28.15 13.96
C PRO A 544 -14.46 28.94 15.23
N ASP A 545 -13.55 28.98 16.21
CA ASP A 545 -13.65 29.76 17.44
C ASP A 545 -12.89 31.09 17.39
N GLU A 546 -12.56 31.57 16.18
CA GLU A 546 -11.82 32.81 15.90
C GLU A 546 -10.40 32.82 16.50
N ALA A 547 -9.91 31.66 16.94
CA ALA A 547 -8.55 31.49 17.40
C ALA A 547 -7.64 31.17 16.21
N LEU A 548 -6.46 31.77 16.23
CA LEU A 548 -5.41 31.50 15.26
C LEU A 548 -4.62 30.27 15.70
N TRP A 549 -4.50 29.32 14.79
CA TRP A 549 -3.57 28.23 14.86
C TRP A 549 -2.30 28.66 14.13
N LEU A 550 -1.17 28.60 14.83
CA LEU A 550 0.13 29.05 14.38
C LEU A 550 1.05 27.83 14.32
N GLY A 551 1.52 27.47 13.13
CA GLY A 551 2.66 26.56 12.99
C GLY A 551 3.94 27.37 13.18
N THR A 552 4.77 26.97 14.14
CA THR A 552 5.96 27.72 14.54
C THR A 552 7.19 26.84 14.56
N ASP A 553 8.34 27.44 14.84
CA ASP A 553 9.60 26.75 15.08
C ASP A 553 9.67 26.00 16.44
N ILE A 554 8.64 26.18 17.29
CA ILE A 554 8.56 25.59 18.63
C ILE A 554 7.26 24.79 18.85
N GLY A 555 6.54 24.44 17.79
CA GLY A 555 5.36 23.59 17.83
C GLY A 555 4.11 24.25 17.24
N LEU A 556 2.96 23.64 17.51
CA LEU A 556 1.64 24.16 17.16
C LEU A 556 1.11 25.03 18.30
N ILE A 557 0.77 26.28 18.02
CA ILE A 557 0.24 27.23 19.01
C ILE A 557 -1.18 27.61 18.63
N LYS A 558 -2.11 27.53 19.58
CA LYS A 558 -3.44 28.14 19.47
C LYS A 558 -3.43 29.45 20.26
N PHE A 559 -3.62 30.55 19.56
CA PHE A 559 -3.54 31.91 20.07
C PHE A 559 -4.82 32.68 19.75
N HIS A 560 -5.24 33.57 20.64
CA HIS A 560 -6.34 34.49 20.35
C HIS A 560 -5.93 35.92 20.69
N PRO A 561 -6.17 36.91 19.80
CA PRO A 561 -5.62 38.27 19.93
C PRO A 561 -5.92 38.98 21.25
N GLU A 562 -7.10 38.71 21.81
CA GLU A 562 -7.55 39.31 23.07
C GLU A 562 -7.37 38.41 24.30
N ARG A 563 -7.13 37.10 24.11
CA ARG A 563 -7.05 36.11 25.20
C ARG A 563 -5.62 35.59 25.43
N GLY A 564 -4.69 35.87 24.51
CA GLY A 564 -3.32 35.39 24.56
C GLY A 564 -3.18 33.93 24.11
N LEU A 565 -2.13 33.27 24.59
CA LEU A 565 -1.90 31.84 24.40
C LEU A 565 -3.07 31.02 24.98
N LEU A 566 -3.75 30.25 24.14
CA LEU A 566 -4.78 29.32 24.57
C LEU A 566 -4.21 27.92 24.80
N ARG A 567 -3.35 27.45 23.90
CA ARG A 567 -2.73 26.12 23.98
C ARG A 567 -1.47 26.02 23.14
N HIS A 568 -0.55 25.14 23.55
CA HIS A 568 0.71 24.86 22.87
C HIS A 568 0.95 23.35 22.85
N TRP A 569 1.25 22.79 21.68
CA TRP A 569 1.60 21.39 21.50
C TRP A 569 2.99 21.28 20.86
N THR A 570 3.82 20.44 21.48
CA THR A 570 5.19 20.11 21.10
C THR A 570 5.30 18.60 20.88
N ALA A 571 6.50 18.13 20.55
CA ALA A 571 6.83 16.71 20.49
C ALA A 571 6.54 15.98 21.80
N ALA A 572 6.66 16.66 22.95
CA ALA A 572 6.29 16.09 24.24
C ALA A 572 4.78 15.83 24.41
N GLN A 573 3.94 16.40 23.53
CA GLN A 573 2.48 16.17 23.49
C GLN A 573 2.04 15.30 22.31
N GLY A 574 2.97 14.72 21.54
CA GLY A 574 2.67 13.76 20.48
C GLY A 574 2.83 14.29 19.05
N LEU A 575 3.18 15.58 18.87
CA LEU A 575 3.62 16.09 17.58
C LEU A 575 4.91 15.34 17.15
N PRO A 576 5.14 15.05 15.86
CA PRO A 576 6.33 14.27 15.48
C PRO A 576 7.62 15.10 15.50
N ASN A 577 7.51 16.42 15.39
CA ASN A 577 8.61 17.39 15.50
C ASN A 577 8.07 18.79 15.85
N ASP A 578 8.85 19.59 16.59
CA ASP A 578 8.44 20.94 16.99
C ASP A 578 8.43 21.95 15.84
N PHE A 579 9.19 21.73 14.78
CA PHE A 579 9.20 22.65 13.65
C PHE A 579 8.04 22.34 12.70
N VAL A 580 6.96 23.12 12.78
CA VAL A 580 5.77 22.99 11.92
C VAL A 580 5.92 23.92 10.72
N SER A 581 6.22 23.37 9.55
CA SER A 581 6.51 24.11 8.31
C SER A 581 5.27 24.39 7.47
N GLY A 582 4.24 23.54 7.55
CA GLY A 582 3.00 23.68 6.78
C GLY A 582 1.78 23.22 7.55
N MET A 583 0.62 23.79 7.21
CA MET A 583 -0.65 23.43 7.83
C MET A 583 -1.79 23.51 6.80
N LEU A 584 -2.63 22.48 6.77
CA LEU A 584 -3.83 22.42 5.95
C LEU A 584 -5.00 21.89 6.78
N ALA A 585 -6.14 22.59 6.75
CA ALA A 585 -7.32 22.17 7.48
C ALA A 585 -8.22 21.25 6.65
N GLU A 586 -8.65 20.14 7.25
CA GLU A 586 -9.67 19.24 6.72
C GLU A 586 -11.04 19.62 7.33
N GLY A 587 -11.53 20.80 6.93
CA GLY A 587 -12.62 21.48 7.62
C GLY A 587 -12.29 21.74 9.10
N ASP A 588 -13.29 21.63 9.98
CA ASP A 588 -13.11 21.81 11.43
C ASP A 588 -12.66 20.54 12.16
N SER A 589 -12.51 19.43 11.42
CA SER A 589 -12.32 18.11 12.01
C SER A 589 -10.88 17.83 12.40
N CYS A 590 -9.93 18.28 11.56
CA CYS A 590 -8.52 17.94 11.62
C CYS A 590 -7.63 19.00 10.96
N LEU A 591 -6.40 19.06 11.43
CA LEU A 591 -5.29 19.80 10.83
C LEU A 591 -4.22 18.81 10.38
N TRP A 592 -3.81 18.91 9.12
CA TRP A 592 -2.62 18.26 8.59
C TRP A 592 -1.44 19.19 8.80
N LEU A 593 -0.37 18.68 9.41
CA LEU A 593 0.80 19.45 9.84
C LEU A 593 2.04 18.84 9.21
N GLY A 594 2.66 19.56 8.27
CA GLY A 594 3.99 19.23 7.75
C GLY A 594 5.04 19.66 8.77
N THR A 595 5.99 18.77 9.08
CA THR A 595 7.06 19.07 10.04
C THR A 595 8.43 18.69 9.48
N ASN A 596 9.51 19.08 10.17
CA ASN A 596 10.86 18.66 9.77
C ASN A 596 11.14 17.16 9.97
N ASN A 597 10.24 16.40 10.62
CA ASN A 597 10.40 14.95 10.77
C ASN A 597 9.04 14.25 10.92
N GLY A 598 8.29 14.17 9.83
CA GLY A 598 7.03 13.46 9.69
C GLY A 598 5.86 14.37 9.34
N LEU A 599 4.78 13.77 8.87
CA LEU A 599 3.49 14.41 8.68
C LEU A 599 2.60 14.06 9.87
N SER A 600 1.84 15.02 10.40
CA SER A 600 0.91 14.77 11.49
C SER A 600 -0.52 15.14 11.12
N ARG A 601 -1.46 14.24 11.40
CA ARG A 601 -2.89 14.53 11.38
C ARG A 601 -3.34 14.76 12.82
N PHE A 602 -3.64 16.01 13.14
CA PHE A 602 -4.08 16.43 14.46
C PHE A 602 -5.59 16.66 14.49
N SER A 603 -6.30 16.08 15.47
CA SER A 603 -7.72 16.36 15.68
C SER A 603 -7.93 17.33 16.85
N PRO A 604 -8.37 18.59 16.59
CA PRO A 604 -8.57 19.57 17.65
C PRO A 604 -9.64 19.17 18.68
N GLY A 605 -10.63 18.36 18.30
CA GLY A 605 -11.76 18.00 19.17
C GLY A 605 -11.40 17.06 20.31
N ASN A 606 -10.39 16.20 20.14
CA ASN A 606 -9.92 15.25 21.16
C ASN A 606 -8.42 15.36 21.46
N GLU A 607 -7.74 16.34 20.85
CA GLU A 607 -6.31 16.63 20.99
C GLU A 607 -5.40 15.42 20.68
N GLN A 608 -5.75 14.59 19.70
CA GLN A 608 -4.96 13.43 19.29
C GLN A 608 -4.14 13.70 18.03
N PHE A 609 -2.93 13.12 17.99
CA PHE A 609 -2.05 13.12 16.83
C PHE A 609 -1.96 11.71 16.24
N VAL A 610 -2.03 11.62 14.91
CA VAL A 610 -1.62 10.45 14.14
C VAL A 610 -0.45 10.88 13.27
N ASN A 611 0.71 10.26 13.48
CA ASN A 611 1.95 10.64 12.81
C ASN A 611 2.29 9.62 11.73
N PHE A 612 2.82 10.12 10.63
CA PHE A 612 3.24 9.33 9.48
C PHE A 612 4.69 9.67 9.13
N TYR A 613 5.42 8.66 8.69
CA TYR A 613 6.83 8.72 8.33
C TYR A 613 7.07 8.13 6.93
N ALA A 614 8.31 8.16 6.46
CA ALA A 614 8.72 7.56 5.19
C ALA A 614 8.35 6.06 5.10
N GLU A 615 8.38 5.34 6.23
CA GLU A 615 7.93 3.94 6.32
C GLU A 615 6.42 3.75 6.11
N ASP A 616 5.64 4.83 6.20
CA ASP A 616 4.20 4.85 5.90
C ASP A 616 3.91 5.35 4.48
N GLY A 617 4.93 5.47 3.63
CA GLY A 617 4.77 5.83 2.21
C GLY A 617 4.98 7.30 1.86
N LEU A 618 5.46 8.13 2.80
CA LEU A 618 5.91 9.49 2.50
C LEU A 618 7.19 9.48 1.64
N THR A 619 7.41 10.53 0.85
CA THR A 619 8.63 10.66 0.03
C THR A 619 9.88 10.90 0.87
N ASP A 620 9.74 11.65 1.96
CA ASP A 620 10.77 11.89 2.97
C ASP A 620 10.08 12.26 4.30
N ASN A 621 10.81 12.24 5.41
CA ASN A 621 10.33 12.73 6.70
C ASN A 621 10.38 14.26 6.79
N GLU A 622 11.26 14.93 6.04
CA GLU A 622 11.39 16.39 6.09
C GLU A 622 10.39 17.06 5.14
N PHE A 623 9.48 17.88 5.68
CA PHE A 623 8.60 18.75 4.90
C PHE A 623 9.14 20.17 4.84
N ASN A 624 9.30 20.67 3.62
CA ASN A 624 9.60 22.08 3.39
C ASN A 624 8.35 22.96 3.54
N ARG A 625 8.61 24.26 3.72
CA ARG A 625 7.60 25.31 3.69
C ARG A 625 7.13 25.59 2.28
#